data_AF-A0A2M7BMU3-F1
#
_entry.id   AF-A0A2M7BMU3-F1
#
_cell.length_a   1.000
_cell.length_b   1.000
_cell.length_c   1.000
_cell.angle_alpha   90.00
_cell.angle_beta   90.00
_cell.angle_gamma   90.00
#
_symmetry.space_group_name_H-M   'P 1'
#
loop_
_entity.id
_entity.type
_entity.pdbx_description
1 polymer ?
#
loop_
_entity_poly.entity_id
_entity_poly.type
_entity_poly.pdbx_seq_one_letter_code
_entity_poly.pdbx_strand_id
1 'polypeptide(L)'
;MKTGIREMAEGIYMITLPMPFRLKHVNIFAFLEKDGFTLIDTGPNLSGVLPALEASLGEIDRRVEDCRRILITHFHMDHCGLAGLIADRSGASIWLSEIEEQTIRTFAREEERASRLRRFGLEHGLDQGTLDTVIQVFSAFRTATSPFTATGLLADGDRLTVGGRVVEVVATPGHSRGHISFHLPEERFLIAGDHILPHITPNLSPDLMAPDFHPLESFLASLARVEELPVAMVCPAHGRPFSDLKGRVAGMREHHRERSQLALQAVTEGERTSDDVSRFIFGDDLPPFDRLLALNETYVHLIELERSSSIRRKMRDGICLFERIGL
;
A
#
# COMPACT_ATOMS: atom_id res chain seq x y z
N MET A 1 4.49 2.10 -19.22
CA MET A 1 5.71 2.88 -18.92
C MET A 1 6.88 2.00 -19.29
N LYS A 2 7.96 2.53 -19.88
CA LYS A 2 9.16 1.71 -20.10
C LYS A 2 9.84 1.50 -18.74
N THR A 3 10.25 0.28 -18.43
CA THR A 3 11.14 0.00 -17.30
C THR A 3 12.48 0.69 -17.51
N GLY A 4 13.21 0.96 -16.43
CA GLY A 4 14.54 1.58 -16.49
C GLY A 4 14.73 2.65 -15.42
N ILE A 5 15.85 3.35 -15.50
CA ILE A 5 16.26 4.38 -14.55
C ILE A 5 16.09 5.79 -15.14
N ARG A 6 15.77 6.76 -14.27
CA ARG A 6 15.69 8.17 -14.62
C ARG A 6 16.21 9.02 -13.48
N GLU A 7 17.12 9.94 -13.78
CA GLU A 7 17.53 10.98 -12.83
C GLU A 7 16.38 11.99 -12.64
N MET A 8 16.00 12.21 -11.39
CA MET A 8 14.92 13.10 -10.97
C MET A 8 15.47 14.44 -10.46
N ALA A 9 16.61 14.38 -9.79
CA ALA A 9 17.45 15.49 -9.34
C ALA A 9 18.88 14.94 -9.15
N GLU A 10 19.87 15.80 -8.95
CA GLU A 10 21.28 15.39 -8.82
C GLU A 10 21.47 14.29 -7.76
N GLY A 11 21.83 13.09 -8.21
CA GLY A 11 22.04 11.93 -7.34
C GLY A 11 20.76 11.28 -6.78
N ILE A 12 19.58 11.65 -7.30
CA ILE A 12 18.29 11.01 -7.00
C ILE A 12 17.74 10.38 -8.27
N TYR A 13 17.58 9.06 -8.25
CA TYR A 13 17.10 8.29 -9.39
C TYR A 13 15.79 7.59 -9.06
N MET A 14 14.86 7.62 -10.00
CA MET A 14 13.68 6.76 -9.99
C MET A 14 13.97 5.55 -10.88
N ILE A 15 13.79 4.34 -10.35
CA ILE A 15 13.94 3.08 -11.07
C ILE A 15 12.56 2.44 -11.19
N THR A 16 12.10 2.23 -12.43
CA THR A 16 10.82 1.58 -12.72
C THR A 16 11.03 0.10 -13.02
N LEU A 17 10.56 -0.76 -12.11
CA LEU A 17 10.68 -2.21 -12.16
C LEU A 17 9.40 -2.87 -12.69
N PRO A 18 9.50 -3.98 -13.46
CA PRO A 18 8.33 -4.64 -14.04
C PRO A 18 7.52 -5.44 -13.00
N MET A 19 6.21 -5.54 -13.23
CA MET A 19 5.32 -6.44 -12.49
C MET A 19 4.38 -7.20 -13.44
N PRO A 20 4.12 -8.50 -13.19
CA PRO A 20 3.27 -9.33 -14.06
C PRO A 20 1.77 -9.20 -13.74
N PHE A 21 1.34 -8.09 -13.12
CA PHE A 21 -0.02 -7.87 -12.66
C PHE A 21 -0.73 -6.78 -13.45
N ARG A 22 -1.98 -6.46 -13.07
CA ARG A 22 -2.74 -5.32 -13.63
C ARG A 22 -1.98 -4.01 -13.45
N LEU A 23 -1.38 -3.82 -12.28
CA LEU A 23 -0.30 -2.86 -12.09
C LEU A 23 0.96 -3.45 -12.71
N LYS A 24 1.42 -2.84 -13.81
CA LYS A 24 2.49 -3.41 -14.65
C LYS A 24 3.90 -3.04 -14.19
N HIS A 25 4.02 -2.14 -13.22
CA HIS A 25 5.30 -1.63 -12.75
C HIS A 25 5.20 -1.03 -11.36
N VAL A 26 6.33 -0.97 -10.67
CA VAL A 26 6.54 -0.22 -9.43
C VAL A 26 7.77 0.67 -9.57
N ASN A 27 7.71 1.88 -9.02
CA ASN A 27 8.81 2.83 -8.96
C ASN A 27 9.46 2.75 -7.59
N ILE A 28 10.77 2.53 -7.58
CA ILE A 28 11.62 2.65 -6.40
C ILE A 28 12.59 3.82 -6.59
N PHE A 29 13.24 4.26 -5.52
CA PHE A 29 14.13 5.42 -5.59
C PHE A 29 15.52 5.08 -5.07
N ALA A 30 16.56 5.49 -5.79
CA ALA A 30 17.96 5.35 -5.38
C ALA A 30 18.56 6.73 -5.12
N PHE A 31 19.20 6.86 -3.96
CA PHE A 31 19.89 8.06 -3.52
C PHE A 31 21.38 7.78 -3.47
N LEU A 32 22.16 8.42 -4.33
CA LEU A 32 23.61 8.27 -4.32
C LEU A 32 24.20 8.84 -3.04
N GLU A 33 25.14 8.09 -2.46
CA GLU A 33 25.93 8.49 -1.31
C GLU A 33 27.42 8.39 -1.67
N LYS A 34 28.28 8.92 -0.80
CA LYS A 34 29.74 8.93 -1.01
C LYS A 34 30.29 7.52 -1.28
N ASP A 35 29.81 6.54 -0.52
CA ASP A 35 30.34 5.16 -0.52
C ASP A 35 29.27 4.12 -0.90
N GLY A 36 28.25 4.49 -1.67
CA GLY A 36 27.18 3.58 -2.08
C GLY A 36 25.88 4.29 -2.46
N PHE A 37 24.74 3.70 -2.11
CA PHE A 37 23.43 4.34 -2.22
C PHE A 37 22.44 3.85 -1.16
N THR A 38 21.39 4.63 -0.94
CA THR A 38 20.18 4.24 -0.20
C THR A 38 19.06 3.95 -1.20
N LEU A 39 18.31 2.87 -1.00
CA LEU A 39 17.05 2.61 -1.71
C LEU A 39 15.84 3.05 -0.87
N ILE A 40 14.81 3.54 -1.54
CA ILE A 40 13.44 3.60 -1.04
C ILE A 40 12.61 2.61 -1.85
N ASP A 41 12.12 1.58 -1.17
CA ASP A 41 11.50 0.37 -1.73
C ASP A 41 12.45 -0.43 -2.63
N THR A 42 12.05 -1.66 -2.99
CA THR A 42 12.93 -2.67 -3.59
C THR A 42 12.33 -3.45 -4.74
N GLY A 43 11.02 -3.36 -4.97
CA GLY A 43 10.34 -4.19 -5.97
C GLY A 43 10.01 -5.59 -5.43
N PRO A 44 9.19 -6.34 -6.17
CA PRO A 44 8.83 -7.71 -5.80
C PRO A 44 9.95 -8.71 -6.09
N ASN A 45 10.09 -9.75 -5.26
CA ASN A 45 11.01 -10.86 -5.55
C ASN A 45 10.37 -11.83 -6.56
N LEU A 46 10.32 -11.39 -7.81
CA LEU A 46 9.83 -12.15 -8.95
C LEU A 46 10.92 -12.28 -10.02
N SER A 47 10.76 -13.29 -10.87
CA SER A 47 11.67 -13.51 -11.99
C SER A 47 11.77 -12.27 -12.88
N GLY A 48 13.00 -11.86 -13.19
CA GLY A 48 13.30 -10.69 -14.03
C GLY A 48 13.36 -9.34 -13.29
N VAL A 49 12.89 -9.24 -12.05
CA VAL A 49 12.91 -7.96 -11.30
C VAL A 49 14.31 -7.60 -10.82
N LEU A 50 15.01 -8.53 -10.16
CA LEU A 50 16.39 -8.31 -9.71
C LEU A 50 17.34 -8.03 -10.90
N PRO A 51 17.32 -8.78 -12.02
CA PRO A 51 18.09 -8.42 -13.21
C PRO A 51 17.76 -7.03 -13.76
N ALA A 52 16.48 -6.61 -13.74
CA ALA A 52 16.09 -5.26 -14.17
C ALA A 52 16.62 -4.17 -13.23
N LEU A 53 16.64 -4.43 -11.93
CA LEU A 53 17.27 -3.56 -10.93
C LEU A 53 18.77 -3.46 -11.16
N GLU A 54 19.47 -4.59 -11.31
CA GLU A 54 20.91 -4.63 -11.57
C GLU A 54 21.29 -3.91 -12.86
N ALA A 55 20.52 -4.10 -13.94
CA ALA A 55 20.72 -3.37 -15.19
C ALA A 55 20.57 -1.85 -15.00
N SER A 56 19.53 -1.43 -14.26
CA SER A 56 19.26 -0.02 -13.96
C SER A 56 20.37 0.62 -13.11
N LEU A 57 20.88 -0.10 -12.10
CA LEU A 57 22.00 0.36 -11.28
C LEU A 57 23.31 0.42 -12.09
N GLY A 58 23.50 -0.50 -13.05
CA GLY A 58 24.65 -0.50 -13.94
C GLY A 58 24.74 0.75 -14.82
N GLU A 59 23.61 1.37 -15.19
CA GLU A 59 23.58 2.63 -15.94
C GLU A 59 24.15 3.83 -15.15
N ILE A 60 24.28 3.70 -13.82
CA ILE A 60 24.85 4.73 -12.93
C ILE A 60 26.14 4.23 -12.22
N ASP A 61 26.82 3.26 -12.82
CA ASP A 61 28.05 2.63 -12.30
C ASP A 61 27.90 2.14 -10.84
N ARG A 62 26.75 1.51 -10.54
CA ARG A 62 26.47 0.90 -9.24
C ARG A 62 26.07 -0.55 -9.38
N ARG A 63 26.27 -1.29 -8.31
CA ARG A 63 25.87 -2.68 -8.16
C ARG A 63 24.98 -2.83 -6.93
N VAL A 64 24.19 -3.90 -6.89
CA VAL A 64 23.36 -4.22 -5.71
C VAL A 64 24.21 -4.30 -4.44
N GLU A 65 25.45 -4.78 -4.54
CA GLU A 65 26.39 -4.85 -3.41
C GLU A 65 26.77 -3.47 -2.82
N ASP A 66 26.58 -2.38 -3.57
CA ASP A 66 26.89 -1.02 -3.10
C ASP A 66 25.73 -0.40 -2.28
N CYS A 67 24.61 -1.11 -2.13
CA CYS A 67 23.49 -0.66 -1.31
C CYS A 67 23.90 -0.60 0.17
N ARG A 68 23.64 0.52 0.85
CA ARG A 68 23.98 0.72 2.28
C ARG A 68 22.77 0.70 3.18
N ARG A 69 21.63 1.12 2.65
CA ARG A 69 20.39 1.26 3.40
C ARG A 69 19.19 1.09 2.48
N ILE A 70 18.16 0.48 3.02
CA ILE A 70 16.85 0.30 2.39
C ILE A 70 15.83 0.92 3.33
N LEU A 71 15.09 1.92 2.85
CA LEU A 71 13.94 2.49 3.51
C LEU A 71 12.69 1.91 2.84
N ILE A 72 11.76 1.36 3.62
CA ILE A 72 10.55 0.72 3.08
C ILE A 72 9.35 1.59 3.44
N THR A 73 8.52 1.91 2.44
CA THR A 73 7.28 2.65 2.63
C THR A 73 6.24 1.82 3.38
N HIS A 74 6.07 0.56 2.99
CA HIS A 74 5.20 -0.41 3.64
C HIS A 74 5.50 -1.86 3.22
N PHE A 75 4.84 -2.83 3.89
CA PHE A 75 5.17 -4.26 3.79
C PHE A 75 4.67 -4.98 2.53
N HIS A 76 3.97 -4.33 1.60
CA HIS A 76 3.48 -5.03 0.42
C HIS A 76 4.63 -5.55 -0.45
N MET A 77 4.39 -6.71 -1.08
CA MET A 77 5.46 -7.50 -1.71
C MET A 77 6.24 -6.72 -2.77
N ASP A 78 5.60 -5.81 -3.48
CA ASP A 78 6.21 -4.99 -4.51
C ASP A 78 7.02 -3.81 -3.99
N HIS A 79 6.97 -3.55 -2.68
CA HIS A 79 7.77 -2.53 -2.01
C HIS A 79 8.94 -3.15 -1.25
N CYS A 80 8.74 -4.24 -0.54
CA CYS A 80 9.78 -4.87 0.29
C CYS A 80 10.28 -6.23 -0.23
N GLY A 81 9.82 -6.67 -1.40
CA GLY A 81 10.02 -8.04 -1.86
C GLY A 81 11.49 -8.45 -1.97
N LEU A 82 12.32 -7.59 -2.55
CA LEU A 82 13.76 -7.84 -2.70
C LEU A 82 14.61 -7.41 -1.49
N ALA A 83 14.02 -6.80 -0.47
CA ALA A 83 14.77 -6.19 0.64
C ALA A 83 15.74 -7.16 1.34
N GLY A 84 15.26 -8.36 1.70
CA GLY A 84 16.10 -9.38 2.33
C GLY A 84 17.27 -9.83 1.45
N LEU A 85 17.01 -10.07 0.16
CA LEU A 85 18.03 -10.50 -0.80
C LEU A 85 19.10 -9.42 -1.01
N ILE A 86 18.67 -8.16 -1.14
CA ILE A 86 19.59 -7.03 -1.28
C ILE A 86 20.44 -6.89 -0.01
N ALA A 87 19.83 -6.96 1.18
CA ALA A 87 20.55 -6.89 2.44
C ALA A 87 21.56 -8.03 2.61
N ASP A 88 21.20 -9.27 2.26
CA ASP A 88 22.10 -10.43 2.32
C ASP A 88 23.34 -10.25 1.42
N ARG A 89 23.18 -9.61 0.25
CA ARG A 89 24.27 -9.38 -0.71
C ARG A 89 25.17 -8.19 -0.37
N SER A 90 24.59 -7.14 0.22
CA SER A 90 25.26 -5.84 0.40
C SER A 90 25.63 -5.52 1.84
N GLY A 91 25.02 -6.21 2.81
CA GLY A 91 25.05 -5.82 4.22
C GLY A 91 24.22 -4.57 4.53
N ALA A 92 23.32 -4.16 3.63
CA ALA A 92 22.49 -2.98 3.82
C ALA A 92 21.60 -3.09 5.07
N SER A 93 21.47 -1.97 5.78
CA SER A 93 20.47 -1.83 6.85
C SER A 93 19.07 -1.68 6.27
N ILE A 94 18.06 -2.31 6.87
CA ILE A 94 16.65 -2.18 6.48
C ILE A 94 15.90 -1.38 7.54
N TRP A 95 15.17 -0.36 7.10
CA TRP A 95 14.39 0.54 7.93
C TRP A 95 12.95 0.62 7.43
N LEU A 96 12.01 0.55 8.36
CA LEU A 96 10.57 0.67 8.12
C LEU A 96 9.89 1.20 9.38
N SER A 97 8.60 1.51 9.30
CA SER A 97 7.89 1.92 10.49
C SER A 97 7.78 0.77 11.51
N GLU A 98 7.74 1.12 12.80
CA GLU A 98 7.52 0.15 13.88
C GLU A 98 6.22 -0.65 13.68
N ILE A 99 5.19 0.02 13.16
CA ILE A 99 3.91 -0.58 12.85
C ILE A 99 4.06 -1.66 11.76
N GLU A 100 4.81 -1.39 10.70
CA GLU A 100 5.05 -2.37 9.64
C GLU A 100 5.95 -3.52 10.11
N GLU A 101 6.92 -3.25 10.99
CA GLU A 101 7.72 -4.32 11.60
C GLU A 101 6.82 -5.31 12.38
N GLN A 102 5.88 -4.78 13.17
CA GLN A 102 4.89 -5.60 13.86
C GLN A 102 4.02 -6.39 12.88
N THR A 103 3.57 -5.74 11.79
CA THR A 103 2.79 -6.40 10.72
C THR A 103 3.58 -7.58 10.14
N ILE A 104 4.84 -7.39 9.77
CA ILE A 104 5.71 -8.46 9.22
C ILE A 104 5.88 -9.60 10.22
N ARG A 105 6.11 -9.31 11.51
CA ARG A 105 6.21 -10.34 12.55
C ARG A 105 4.94 -11.16 12.69
N THR A 106 3.77 -10.53 12.57
CA THR A 106 2.49 -11.26 12.55
C THR A 106 2.23 -12.00 11.25
N PHE A 107 2.75 -11.49 10.12
CA PHE A 107 2.61 -12.08 8.79
C PHE A 107 3.23 -13.49 8.69
N ALA A 108 4.20 -13.81 9.57
CA ALA A 108 4.75 -15.16 9.71
C ALA A 108 3.69 -16.23 10.13
N ARG A 109 2.53 -15.82 10.66
CA ARG A 109 1.46 -16.72 11.13
C ARG A 109 0.44 -17.02 10.01
N GLU A 110 0.87 -17.75 8.99
CA GLU A 110 0.06 -18.00 7.79
C GLU A 110 -1.30 -18.65 8.09
N GLU A 111 -1.32 -19.69 8.94
CA GLU A 111 -2.55 -20.42 9.27
C GLU A 111 -3.56 -19.55 10.02
N GLU A 112 -3.10 -18.72 10.96
CA GLU A 112 -3.95 -17.77 11.68
C GLU A 112 -4.58 -16.76 10.71
N ARG A 113 -3.77 -16.20 9.80
CA ARG A 113 -4.22 -15.23 8.80
C ARG A 113 -5.22 -15.84 7.82
N ALA A 114 -4.93 -17.03 7.30
CA ALA A 114 -5.83 -17.75 6.41
C ALA A 114 -7.16 -18.05 7.11
N SER A 115 -7.13 -18.45 8.38
CA SER A 115 -8.33 -18.71 9.18
C SER A 115 -9.17 -17.45 9.41
N ARG A 116 -8.53 -16.32 9.75
CA ARG A 116 -9.21 -15.03 9.92
C ARG A 116 -9.81 -14.52 8.61
N LEU A 117 -9.07 -14.66 7.50
CA LEU A 117 -9.54 -14.27 6.17
C LEU A 117 -10.74 -15.12 5.73
N ARG A 118 -10.72 -16.44 5.94
CA ARG A 118 -11.87 -17.31 5.66
C ARG A 118 -13.08 -16.89 6.46
N ARG A 119 -12.91 -16.70 7.78
CA ARG A 119 -14.00 -16.27 8.66
C ARG A 119 -14.61 -14.95 8.18
N PHE A 120 -13.77 -13.93 8.01
CA PHE A 120 -14.19 -12.62 7.53
C PHE A 120 -14.91 -12.72 6.17
N GLY A 121 -14.32 -13.40 5.19
CA GLY A 121 -14.92 -13.54 3.87
C GLY A 121 -16.29 -14.21 3.90
N LEU A 122 -16.44 -15.32 4.65
CA LEU A 122 -17.71 -16.04 4.77
C LEU A 122 -18.77 -15.21 5.51
N GLU A 123 -18.39 -14.56 6.61
CA GLU A 123 -19.27 -13.65 7.36
C GLU A 123 -19.76 -12.51 6.45
N HIS A 124 -18.95 -12.09 5.49
CA HIS A 124 -19.25 -10.98 4.59
C HIS A 124 -19.77 -11.37 3.20
N GLY A 125 -20.11 -12.65 2.99
CA GLY A 125 -20.84 -13.11 1.80
C GLY A 125 -20.00 -13.70 0.66
N LEU A 126 -18.69 -13.88 0.84
CA LEU A 126 -17.87 -14.62 -0.13
C LEU A 126 -18.10 -16.14 -0.03
N ASP A 127 -18.00 -16.82 -1.17
CA ASP A 127 -18.01 -18.27 -1.23
C ASP A 127 -16.62 -18.88 -0.93
N GLN A 128 -16.62 -20.18 -0.59
CA GLN A 128 -15.41 -20.93 -0.24
C GLN A 128 -14.40 -20.99 -1.40
N GLY A 129 -14.86 -21.12 -2.66
CA GLY A 129 -13.98 -21.25 -3.82
C GLY A 129 -13.23 -19.96 -4.11
N THR A 130 -13.89 -18.82 -3.94
CA THR A 130 -13.25 -17.50 -3.98
C THR A 130 -12.16 -17.40 -2.91
N LEU A 131 -12.47 -17.79 -1.67
CA LEU A 131 -11.53 -17.71 -0.54
C LEU A 131 -10.33 -18.66 -0.69
N ASP A 132 -10.53 -19.87 -1.20
CA ASP A 132 -9.46 -20.81 -1.52
C ASP A 132 -8.46 -20.21 -2.51
N THR A 133 -8.96 -19.61 -3.58
CA THR A 133 -8.13 -18.97 -4.61
C THR A 133 -7.36 -17.79 -4.03
N VAL A 134 -8.02 -16.94 -3.26
CA VAL A 134 -7.41 -15.78 -2.59
C VAL A 134 -6.27 -16.20 -1.65
N ILE A 135 -6.47 -17.25 -0.86
CA ILE A 135 -5.46 -17.73 0.09
C ILE A 135 -4.23 -18.26 -0.65
N GLN A 136 -4.43 -18.95 -1.78
CA GLN A 136 -3.33 -19.38 -2.65
C GLN A 136 -2.55 -18.18 -3.21
N VAL A 137 -3.25 -17.14 -3.70
CA VAL A 137 -2.61 -15.90 -4.18
C VAL A 137 -1.78 -15.23 -3.09
N PHE A 138 -2.33 -15.09 -1.88
CA PHE A 138 -1.60 -14.51 -0.76
C PHE A 138 -0.41 -15.35 -0.30
N SER A 139 -0.48 -16.67 -0.43
CA SER A 139 0.68 -17.54 -0.17
C SER A 139 1.77 -17.31 -1.21
N ALA A 140 1.41 -17.15 -2.49
CA ALA A 140 2.35 -16.79 -3.57
C ALA A 140 3.00 -15.41 -3.33
N PHE A 141 2.25 -14.39 -2.92
CA PHE A 141 2.80 -13.07 -2.60
C PHE A 141 3.82 -13.10 -1.47
N ARG A 142 3.59 -13.92 -0.43
CA ARG A 142 4.60 -14.16 0.60
C ARG A 142 5.87 -14.74 0.02
N THR A 143 5.78 -15.74 -0.86
CA THR A 143 6.98 -16.34 -1.49
C THR A 143 7.72 -15.35 -2.40
N ALA A 144 7.04 -14.32 -2.90
CA ALA A 144 7.62 -13.19 -3.62
C ALA A 144 8.21 -12.11 -2.70
N THR A 145 8.39 -12.39 -1.40
CA THR A 145 9.05 -11.53 -0.43
C THR A 145 10.18 -12.30 0.25
N SER A 146 11.43 -11.88 0.02
CA SER A 146 12.58 -12.42 0.71
C SER A 146 12.52 -12.11 2.20
N PRO A 147 12.75 -13.09 3.11
CA PRO A 147 12.76 -12.82 4.54
C PRO A 147 13.78 -11.76 4.93
N PHE A 148 13.43 -10.88 5.87
CA PHE A 148 14.35 -9.91 6.45
C PHE A 148 13.94 -9.53 7.88
N THR A 149 14.83 -8.86 8.60
CA THR A 149 14.55 -8.24 9.89
C THR A 149 14.88 -6.75 9.81
N ALA A 150 14.00 -5.91 10.36
CA ALA A 150 14.28 -4.48 10.49
C ALA A 150 15.53 -4.26 11.34
N THR A 151 16.45 -3.44 10.86
CA THR A 151 17.63 -3.00 11.62
C THR A 151 17.49 -1.59 12.19
N GLY A 152 16.48 -0.84 11.72
CA GLY A 152 16.10 0.46 12.24
C GLY A 152 14.60 0.68 12.09
N LEU A 153 14.04 1.50 12.97
CA LEU A 153 12.62 1.86 12.96
C LEU A 153 12.46 3.33 12.62
N LEU A 154 11.39 3.62 11.88
CA LEU A 154 11.03 4.97 11.45
C LEU A 154 9.74 5.40 12.13
N ALA A 155 9.78 6.55 12.77
CA ALA A 155 8.62 7.21 13.35
C ALA A 155 8.22 8.43 12.49
N ASP A 156 6.99 8.87 12.70
CA ASP A 156 6.50 10.09 12.10
C ASP A 156 7.35 11.31 12.51
N GLY A 157 7.74 12.14 11.53
CA GLY A 157 8.56 13.32 11.75
C GLY A 157 10.06 13.04 11.89
N ASP A 158 10.50 11.78 11.81
CA ASP A 158 11.92 11.45 11.79
C ASP A 158 12.62 12.13 10.60
N ARG A 159 13.83 12.64 10.84
CA ARG A 159 14.65 13.29 9.82
C ARG A 159 15.94 12.50 9.62
N LEU A 160 16.09 11.92 8.44
CA LEU A 160 17.26 11.16 8.04
C LEU A 160 18.14 12.01 7.13
N THR A 161 19.45 11.80 7.21
CA THR A 161 20.36 12.22 6.14
C THR A 161 20.52 11.06 5.15
N VAL A 162 20.17 11.30 3.89
CA VAL A 162 20.24 10.33 2.78
C VAL A 162 20.96 11.02 1.63
N GLY A 163 22.10 10.52 1.15
CA GLY A 163 22.83 11.18 0.06
C GLY A 163 23.17 12.65 0.29
N GLY A 164 23.47 13.03 1.54
CA GLY A 164 23.82 14.40 1.94
C GLY A 164 22.63 15.36 2.11
N ARG A 165 21.39 14.89 1.91
CA ARG A 165 20.16 15.68 1.96
C ARG A 165 19.22 15.18 3.06
N VAL A 166 18.33 16.05 3.50
CA VAL A 166 17.36 15.73 4.55
C VAL A 166 16.12 15.07 3.94
N VAL A 167 15.77 13.90 4.46
CA VAL A 167 14.53 13.19 4.17
C VAL A 167 13.70 13.12 5.43
N GLU A 168 12.49 13.65 5.38
CA GLU A 168 11.52 13.61 6.48
C GLU A 168 10.54 12.45 6.28
N VAL A 169 10.35 11.65 7.33
CA VAL A 169 9.35 10.59 7.36
C VAL A 169 7.99 11.18 7.68
N VAL A 170 7.00 10.89 6.86
CA VAL A 170 5.61 11.32 7.05
C VAL A 170 4.75 10.08 7.17
N ALA A 171 4.21 9.81 8.35
CA ALA A 171 3.24 8.74 8.53
C ALA A 171 1.98 9.04 7.71
N THR A 172 1.61 8.09 6.86
CA THR A 172 0.47 8.18 5.95
C THR A 172 -0.41 6.92 6.02
N PRO A 173 -0.85 6.52 7.24
CA PRO A 173 -1.65 5.31 7.42
C PRO A 173 -2.95 5.36 6.63
N GLY A 174 -3.39 4.21 6.15
CA GLY A 174 -4.66 4.05 5.44
C GLY A 174 -4.62 2.86 4.51
N HIS A 175 -3.76 2.92 3.49
CA HIS A 175 -3.52 1.80 2.58
C HIS A 175 -2.95 0.58 3.32
N SER A 176 -1.93 0.83 4.15
CA SER A 176 -1.52 -0.06 5.22
C SER A 176 -1.48 0.72 6.53
N ARG A 177 -1.51 0.00 7.66
CA ARG A 177 -1.55 0.62 8.99
C ARG A 177 -0.29 1.40 9.33
N GLY A 178 0.86 0.98 8.82
CA GLY A 178 2.15 1.60 9.10
C GLY A 178 2.78 2.29 7.89
N HIS A 179 1.99 2.59 6.85
CA HIS A 179 2.49 3.24 5.64
C HIS A 179 3.18 4.57 5.99
N ILE A 180 4.36 4.76 5.41
CA ILE A 180 5.09 6.03 5.48
C ILE A 180 5.41 6.55 4.07
N SER A 181 5.37 7.86 3.93
CA SER A 181 5.89 8.59 2.77
C SER A 181 7.17 9.32 3.16
N PHE A 182 7.99 9.67 2.19
CA PHE A 182 9.23 10.42 2.41
C PHE A 182 9.15 11.79 1.73
N HIS A 183 9.21 12.85 2.53
CA HIS A 183 9.23 14.23 2.04
C HIS A 183 10.68 14.74 1.97
N LEU A 184 11.02 15.37 0.85
CA LEU A 184 12.31 16.00 0.62
C LEU A 184 12.08 17.51 0.53
N PRO A 185 12.32 18.27 1.61
CA PRO A 185 11.96 19.69 1.65
C PRO A 185 12.72 20.55 0.64
N GLU A 186 13.99 20.24 0.38
CA GLU A 186 14.85 21.02 -0.54
C GLU A 186 14.45 20.81 -2.00
N GLU A 187 14.30 19.56 -2.43
CA GLU A 187 13.82 19.21 -3.77
C GLU A 187 12.32 19.44 -3.95
N ARG A 188 11.59 19.62 -2.84
CA ARG A 188 10.13 19.69 -2.78
C ARG A 188 9.48 18.44 -3.40
N PHE A 189 10.11 17.29 -3.18
CA PHE A 189 9.58 16.00 -3.62
C PHE A 189 8.81 15.31 -2.50
N LEU A 190 7.76 14.59 -2.87
CA LEU A 190 7.10 13.62 -2.01
C LEU A 190 7.19 12.26 -2.65
N ILE A 191 8.03 11.37 -2.10
CA ILE A 191 8.01 9.95 -2.43
C ILE A 191 6.83 9.35 -1.67
N ALA A 192 5.71 9.22 -2.38
CA ALA A 192 4.40 9.00 -1.77
C ALA A 192 4.12 7.53 -1.44
N GLY A 193 4.95 6.59 -1.93
CA GLY A 193 4.60 5.16 -1.92
C GLY A 193 3.26 4.95 -2.63
N ASP A 194 2.37 4.21 -1.97
CA ASP A 194 1.01 3.95 -2.44
C ASP A 194 -0.01 4.94 -1.89
N HIS A 195 0.37 5.87 -1.02
CA HIS A 195 -0.56 6.84 -0.45
C HIS A 195 -1.19 7.75 -1.52
N ILE A 196 -0.40 8.24 -2.50
CA ILE A 196 -0.90 9.11 -3.57
C ILE A 196 -0.43 8.60 -4.94
N LEU A 197 -1.37 8.06 -5.72
CA LEU A 197 -1.16 7.53 -7.08
C LEU A 197 -1.88 8.41 -8.12
N PRO A 198 -1.38 8.61 -9.36
CA PRO A 198 -1.87 9.64 -10.27
C PRO A 198 -3.26 9.38 -10.88
N HIS A 199 -3.62 8.11 -11.12
CA HIS A 199 -4.84 7.75 -11.87
C HIS A 199 -5.79 6.84 -11.12
N ILE A 200 -5.33 6.19 -10.05
CA ILE A 200 -6.09 5.25 -9.24
C ILE A 200 -6.01 5.68 -7.78
N THR A 201 -6.97 5.26 -6.97
CA THR A 201 -6.86 5.28 -5.51
C THR A 201 -6.17 4.00 -5.05
N PRO A 202 -5.34 4.05 -4.00
CA PRO A 202 -4.89 2.83 -3.36
C PRO A 202 -6.08 2.08 -2.77
N ASN A 203 -6.01 0.75 -2.82
CA ASN A 203 -7.03 -0.07 -2.19
C ASN A 203 -6.95 0.11 -0.67
N LEU A 204 -8.07 0.39 0.00
CA LEU A 204 -8.14 0.40 1.46
C LEU A 204 -8.72 -0.93 1.94
N SER A 205 -8.03 -1.62 2.85
CA SER A 205 -8.46 -2.92 3.39
C SER A 205 -8.52 -2.91 4.91
N PRO A 206 -9.46 -3.65 5.53
CA PRO A 206 -9.41 -3.88 6.96
C PRO A 206 -8.15 -4.67 7.34
N ASP A 207 -7.52 -4.28 8.44
CA ASP A 207 -6.45 -5.07 9.04
C ASP A 207 -7.09 -6.12 9.97
N LEU A 208 -7.19 -7.37 9.50
CA LEU A 208 -7.81 -8.46 10.27
C LEU A 208 -7.03 -8.83 11.55
N MET A 209 -5.80 -8.34 11.69
CA MET A 209 -4.97 -8.49 12.89
C MET A 209 -5.07 -7.28 13.84
N ALA A 210 -5.52 -6.13 13.33
CA ALA A 210 -5.75 -4.90 14.08
C ALA A 210 -7.16 -4.35 13.80
N PRO A 211 -8.22 -4.96 14.37
CA PRO A 211 -9.62 -4.62 14.05
C PRO A 211 -10.03 -3.19 14.43
N ASP A 212 -9.28 -2.54 15.33
CA ASP A 212 -9.50 -1.14 15.71
C ASP A 212 -8.86 -0.13 14.73
N PHE A 213 -8.14 -0.62 13.71
CA PHE A 213 -7.62 0.24 12.66
C PHE A 213 -8.75 0.66 11.72
N HIS A 214 -8.86 1.97 11.46
CA HIS A 214 -9.86 2.58 10.60
C HIS A 214 -9.19 3.09 9.31
N PRO A 215 -9.16 2.30 8.22
CA PRO A 215 -8.34 2.60 7.04
C PRO A 215 -8.78 3.88 6.33
N LEU A 216 -10.08 4.08 6.15
CA LEU A 216 -10.62 5.23 5.43
C LEU A 216 -10.44 6.54 6.21
N GLU A 217 -10.76 6.56 7.50
CA GLU A 217 -10.52 7.72 8.36
C GLU A 217 -9.02 8.09 8.36
N SER A 218 -8.14 7.09 8.57
CA SER A 218 -6.69 7.29 8.60
C SER A 218 -6.17 7.82 7.26
N PHE A 219 -6.68 7.27 6.14
CA PHE A 219 -6.29 7.69 4.80
C PHE A 219 -6.69 9.14 4.53
N LEU A 220 -7.92 9.54 4.86
CA LEU A 220 -8.41 10.91 4.66
C LEU A 220 -7.67 11.92 5.54
N ALA A 221 -7.34 11.54 6.78
CA ALA A 221 -6.50 12.36 7.66
C ALA A 221 -5.08 12.52 7.11
N SER A 222 -4.50 11.44 6.59
CA SER A 222 -3.18 11.45 5.95
C SER A 222 -3.15 12.34 4.70
N LEU A 223 -4.20 12.27 3.86
CA LEU A 223 -4.34 13.17 2.71
C LEU A 223 -4.35 14.65 3.13
N ALA A 224 -5.07 14.99 4.20
CA ALA A 224 -5.10 16.35 4.72
C ALA A 224 -3.73 16.83 5.21
N ARG A 225 -2.97 15.97 5.87
CA ARG A 225 -1.61 16.31 6.30
C ARG A 225 -0.67 16.52 5.13
N VAL A 226 -0.67 15.61 4.15
CA VAL A 226 0.24 15.67 3.01
C VAL A 226 -0.07 16.86 2.09
N GLU A 227 -1.34 17.25 1.96
CA GLU A 227 -1.77 18.41 1.19
C GLU A 227 -1.14 19.75 1.65
N GLU A 228 -0.77 19.84 2.93
CA GLU A 228 -0.15 21.03 3.53
C GLU A 228 1.39 21.07 3.37
N LEU A 229 2.01 19.98 2.89
CA LEU A 229 3.45 19.93 2.67
C LEU A 229 3.86 20.79 1.45
N PRO A 230 5.03 21.45 1.48
CA PRO A 230 5.52 22.27 0.37
C PRO A 230 6.05 21.39 -0.79
N VAL A 231 5.17 20.66 -1.47
CA VAL A 231 5.51 19.73 -2.55
C VAL A 231 5.37 20.40 -3.91
N ALA A 232 6.36 20.20 -4.78
CA ALA A 232 6.33 20.58 -6.19
C ALA A 232 6.18 19.36 -7.11
N MET A 233 6.61 18.18 -6.66
CA MET A 233 6.48 16.93 -7.40
C MET A 233 6.14 15.76 -6.47
N VAL A 234 5.05 15.07 -6.79
CA VAL A 234 4.69 13.78 -6.20
C VAL A 234 5.36 12.68 -7.03
N CYS A 235 6.05 11.79 -6.33
CA CYS A 235 6.80 10.66 -6.85
C CYS A 235 6.10 9.37 -6.36
N PRO A 236 5.11 8.85 -7.10
CA PRO A 236 4.30 7.71 -6.68
C PRO A 236 5.04 6.38 -6.94
N ALA A 237 4.68 5.33 -6.20
CA ALA A 237 5.15 3.97 -6.50
C ALA A 237 4.53 3.42 -7.80
N HIS A 238 3.32 3.83 -8.17
CA HIS A 238 2.72 3.45 -9.46
C HIS A 238 2.36 4.68 -10.32
N GLY A 239 2.57 4.55 -11.63
CA GLY A 239 2.35 5.64 -12.59
C GLY A 239 3.56 6.56 -12.74
N ARG A 240 3.32 7.79 -13.21
CA ARG A 240 4.36 8.81 -13.46
C ARG A 240 4.37 9.86 -12.36
N PRO A 241 5.53 10.44 -12.03
CA PRO A 241 5.58 11.65 -11.22
C PRO A 241 4.74 12.79 -11.81
N PHE A 242 4.14 13.59 -10.95
CA PHE A 242 3.23 14.68 -11.32
C PHE A 242 3.29 15.83 -10.30
N SER A 243 2.85 17.03 -10.68
CA SER A 243 2.99 18.25 -9.85
C SER A 243 1.71 18.68 -9.13
N ASP A 244 0.54 18.27 -9.61
CA ASP A 244 -0.76 18.70 -9.06
C ASP A 244 -1.19 17.84 -7.85
N LEU A 245 -0.49 18.01 -6.72
CA LEU A 245 -0.82 17.33 -5.47
C LEU A 245 -2.23 17.68 -4.99
N LYS A 246 -2.58 18.97 -4.95
CA LYS A 246 -3.87 19.45 -4.41
C LYS A 246 -5.05 18.96 -5.24
N GLY A 247 -4.97 19.06 -6.57
CA GLY A 247 -5.99 18.51 -7.45
C GLY A 247 -6.14 17.01 -7.29
N ARG A 248 -5.03 16.28 -7.11
CA ARG A 248 -5.09 14.83 -6.87
C ARG A 248 -5.75 14.47 -5.53
N VAL A 249 -5.38 15.15 -4.45
CA VAL A 249 -5.98 14.98 -3.11
C VAL A 249 -7.48 15.25 -3.16
N ALA A 250 -7.90 16.35 -3.78
CA ALA A 250 -9.31 16.68 -3.96
C ALA A 250 -10.06 15.56 -4.70
N GLY A 251 -9.48 15.04 -5.79
CA GLY A 251 -10.05 13.92 -6.54
C GLY A 251 -10.13 12.61 -5.73
N MET A 252 -9.17 12.33 -4.84
CA MET A 252 -9.22 11.16 -3.95
C MET A 252 -10.32 11.30 -2.89
N ARG A 253 -10.46 12.49 -2.28
CA ARG A 253 -11.55 12.77 -1.33
C ARG A 253 -12.90 12.61 -1.98
N GLU A 254 -13.06 13.17 -3.18
CA GLU A 254 -14.31 13.05 -3.94
C GLU A 254 -14.64 11.60 -4.30
N HIS A 255 -13.65 10.84 -4.75
CA HIS A 255 -13.81 9.41 -5.02
C HIS A 255 -14.36 8.66 -3.79
N HIS A 256 -13.76 8.84 -2.60
CA HIS A 256 -14.24 8.16 -1.39
C HIS A 256 -15.60 8.67 -0.91
N ARG A 257 -15.92 9.95 -1.16
CA ARG A 257 -17.24 10.51 -0.90
C ARG A 257 -18.31 9.82 -1.76
N GLU A 258 -18.05 9.69 -3.07
CA GLU A 258 -18.93 8.99 -4.00
C GLU A 258 -19.08 7.50 -3.64
N ARG A 259 -17.96 6.80 -3.32
CA ARG A 259 -18.00 5.39 -2.89
C ARG A 259 -18.85 5.21 -1.64
N SER A 260 -18.72 6.09 -0.65
CA SER A 260 -19.54 6.05 0.57
C SER A 260 -21.03 6.26 0.27
N GLN A 261 -21.37 7.15 -0.67
CA GLN A 261 -22.76 7.36 -1.09
C GLN A 261 -23.35 6.13 -1.78
N LEU A 262 -22.59 5.47 -2.65
CA LEU A 262 -23.03 4.23 -3.30
C LEU A 262 -23.23 3.10 -2.29
N ALA A 263 -22.33 2.97 -1.29
CA ALA A 263 -22.48 1.99 -0.22
C ALA A 263 -23.75 2.23 0.61
N LEU A 264 -24.03 3.50 0.96
CA LEU A 264 -25.26 3.88 1.67
C LEU A 264 -26.52 3.61 0.82
N GLN A 265 -26.46 3.90 -0.48
CA GLN A 265 -27.55 3.62 -1.41
C GLN A 265 -27.86 2.12 -1.47
N ALA A 266 -26.83 1.27 -1.54
CA ALA A 266 -27.00 -0.17 -1.64
C ALA A 266 -27.78 -0.76 -0.44
N VAL A 267 -27.61 -0.22 0.77
CA VAL A 267 -28.27 -0.72 1.99
C VAL A 267 -29.60 -0.01 2.32
N THR A 268 -30.15 0.76 1.38
CA THR A 268 -31.42 1.48 1.57
C THR A 268 -32.64 0.55 1.46
N GLU A 269 -32.57 -0.49 0.62
CA GLU A 269 -33.71 -1.38 0.34
C GLU A 269 -33.60 -2.75 1.03
N GLY A 270 -32.92 -2.83 2.18
CA GLY A 270 -32.86 -4.04 3.01
C GLY A 270 -31.50 -4.34 3.60
N GLU A 271 -31.46 -5.45 4.33
CA GLU A 271 -30.23 -6.01 4.91
C GLU A 271 -29.36 -6.62 3.80
N ARG A 272 -28.09 -6.21 3.72
CA ARG A 272 -27.12 -6.70 2.71
C ARG A 272 -25.78 -7.06 3.35
N THR A 273 -25.10 -8.06 2.80
CA THR A 273 -23.69 -8.34 3.15
C THR A 273 -22.75 -7.31 2.52
N SER A 274 -21.47 -7.29 2.94
CA SER A 274 -20.47 -6.48 2.24
C SER A 274 -20.26 -6.94 0.80
N ASP A 275 -20.36 -8.25 0.52
CA ASP A 275 -20.28 -8.78 -0.83
C ASP A 275 -21.44 -8.26 -1.69
N ASP A 276 -22.68 -8.27 -1.20
CA ASP A 276 -23.85 -7.73 -1.92
C ASP A 276 -23.69 -6.25 -2.26
N VAL A 277 -23.19 -5.45 -1.33
CA VAL A 277 -22.90 -4.02 -1.56
C VAL A 277 -21.76 -3.88 -2.57
N SER A 278 -20.72 -4.71 -2.48
CA SER A 278 -19.63 -4.75 -3.44
C SER A 278 -20.12 -5.10 -4.86
N ARG A 279 -21.05 -6.05 -5.03
CA ARG A 279 -21.70 -6.38 -6.33
C ARG A 279 -22.41 -5.17 -6.91
N PHE A 280 -23.13 -4.43 -6.07
CA PHE A 280 -23.83 -3.22 -6.50
C PHE A 280 -22.87 -2.14 -7.00
N ILE A 281 -21.70 -1.98 -6.37
CA ILE A 281 -20.74 -0.91 -6.68
C ILE A 281 -19.81 -1.27 -7.85
N PHE A 282 -19.32 -2.52 -7.90
CA PHE A 282 -18.25 -2.95 -8.80
C PHE A 282 -18.69 -4.00 -9.83
N GLY A 283 -19.91 -4.51 -9.72
CA GLY A 283 -20.44 -5.56 -10.59
C GLY A 283 -20.15 -6.98 -10.08
N ASP A 284 -20.67 -7.96 -10.81
CA ASP A 284 -20.58 -9.39 -10.46
C ASP A 284 -19.37 -10.11 -11.03
N ASP A 285 -18.86 -9.65 -12.18
CA ASP A 285 -17.83 -10.32 -12.96
C ASP A 285 -16.43 -9.82 -12.58
N LEU A 286 -15.99 -10.20 -11.37
CA LEU A 286 -14.64 -9.93 -10.88
C LEU A 286 -13.89 -11.25 -10.62
N PRO A 287 -12.61 -11.36 -11.01
CA PRO A 287 -11.76 -12.46 -10.58
C PRO A 287 -11.72 -12.57 -9.04
N PRO A 288 -11.49 -13.77 -8.46
CA PRO A 288 -11.56 -13.98 -7.01
C PRO A 288 -10.72 -13.02 -6.16
N PHE A 289 -9.52 -12.65 -6.61
CA PHE A 289 -8.69 -11.70 -5.87
C PHE A 289 -9.23 -10.26 -5.94
N ASP A 290 -9.65 -9.81 -7.12
CA ASP A 290 -10.28 -8.48 -7.29
C ASP A 290 -11.62 -8.41 -6.54
N ARG A 291 -12.33 -9.53 -6.41
CA ARG A 291 -13.54 -9.67 -5.60
C ARG A 291 -13.26 -9.38 -4.12
N LEU A 292 -12.18 -9.92 -3.57
CA LEU A 292 -11.77 -9.61 -2.20
C LEU A 292 -11.41 -8.12 -2.05
N LEU A 293 -10.64 -7.56 -2.99
CA LEU A 293 -10.26 -6.15 -2.94
C LEU A 293 -11.50 -5.24 -2.93
N ALA A 294 -12.46 -5.51 -3.81
CA ALA A 294 -13.73 -4.79 -3.86
C ALA A 294 -14.56 -4.95 -2.59
N LEU A 295 -14.62 -6.16 -2.01
CA LEU A 295 -15.27 -6.40 -0.72
C LEU A 295 -14.59 -5.63 0.42
N ASN A 296 -13.27 -5.66 0.48
CA ASN A 296 -12.49 -4.97 1.50
C ASN A 296 -12.73 -3.46 1.45
N GLU A 297 -12.61 -2.85 0.26
CA GLU A 297 -12.88 -1.43 0.05
C GLU A 297 -14.33 -1.10 0.44
N THR A 298 -15.29 -1.92 0.02
CA THR A 298 -16.70 -1.75 0.42
C THR A 298 -16.88 -1.82 1.94
N TYR A 299 -16.24 -2.78 2.60
CA TYR A 299 -16.30 -2.95 4.04
C TYR A 299 -15.75 -1.73 4.79
N VAL A 300 -14.62 -1.15 4.35
CA VAL A 300 -14.09 0.05 5.05
C VAL A 300 -15.09 1.22 4.99
N HIS A 301 -15.79 1.37 3.86
CA HIS A 301 -16.84 2.39 3.72
C HIS A 301 -18.06 2.10 4.61
N LEU A 302 -18.50 0.84 4.69
CA LEU A 302 -19.63 0.44 5.55
C LEU A 302 -19.33 0.68 7.04
N ILE A 303 -18.11 0.41 7.51
CA ILE A 303 -17.73 0.65 8.90
C ILE A 303 -17.73 2.15 9.23
N GLU A 304 -17.28 3.03 8.34
CA GLU A 304 -17.38 4.48 8.57
C GLU A 304 -18.82 5.00 8.56
N LEU A 305 -19.68 4.41 7.71
CA LEU A 305 -21.12 4.69 7.73
C LEU A 305 -21.79 4.19 9.02
N GLU A 306 -21.34 3.06 9.58
CA GLU A 306 -21.81 2.53 10.86
C GLU A 306 -21.39 3.47 12.00
N ARG A 307 -20.12 3.91 12.03
CA ARG A 307 -19.59 4.85 13.02
C ARG A 307 -20.30 6.20 13.01
N SER A 308 -20.66 6.70 11.83
CA SER A 308 -21.45 7.92 11.68
C SER A 308 -22.95 7.73 11.95
N SER A 309 -23.38 6.54 12.41
CA SER A 309 -24.78 6.20 12.70
C SER A 309 -25.73 6.31 11.49
N SER A 310 -25.20 6.20 10.27
CA SER A 310 -25.99 6.19 9.04
C SER A 310 -26.57 4.80 8.75
N ILE A 311 -25.84 3.75 9.15
CA ILE A 311 -26.21 2.35 8.98
C ILE A 311 -25.97 1.59 10.29
N ARG A 312 -26.55 0.40 10.44
CA ARG A 312 -26.25 -0.52 11.54
C ARG A 312 -25.86 -1.88 11.00
N ARG A 313 -25.02 -2.59 11.75
CA ARG A 313 -24.62 -3.96 11.49
C ARG A 313 -25.39 -4.93 12.38
N LYS A 314 -25.71 -6.11 11.84
CA LYS A 314 -26.32 -7.24 12.56
C LYS A 314 -25.61 -8.54 12.17
N MET A 315 -25.49 -9.44 13.14
CA MET A 315 -25.11 -10.83 12.87
C MET A 315 -26.36 -11.70 12.84
N ARG A 316 -26.55 -12.47 11.77
CA ARG A 316 -27.62 -13.49 11.65
C ARG A 316 -27.03 -14.76 11.06
N ASP A 317 -27.15 -15.87 11.77
CA ASP A 317 -26.67 -17.19 11.34
C ASP A 317 -25.21 -17.21 10.85
N GLY A 318 -24.35 -16.42 11.50
CA GLY A 318 -22.93 -16.30 11.13
C GLY A 318 -22.65 -15.37 9.94
N ILE A 319 -23.66 -14.64 9.46
CA ILE A 319 -23.53 -13.65 8.38
C ILE A 319 -23.66 -12.23 8.94
N CYS A 320 -22.76 -11.36 8.50
CA CYS A 320 -22.73 -9.94 8.79
C CYS A 320 -23.57 -9.16 7.77
N LEU A 321 -24.65 -8.56 8.25
CA LEU A 321 -25.60 -7.78 7.45
C LEU A 321 -25.56 -6.32 7.86
N PHE A 322 -25.66 -5.43 6.88
CA PHE A 322 -25.76 -3.98 7.03
C PHE A 322 -27.10 -3.48 6.51
N GLU A 323 -27.70 -2.53 7.22
CA GLU A 323 -28.92 -1.85 6.80
C GLU A 323 -28.88 -0.38 7.22
N ARG A 324 -29.58 0.49 6.49
CA ARG A 324 -29.72 1.90 6.85
C ARG A 324 -30.48 2.09 8.18
N ILE A 325 -30.03 3.04 9.00
CA ILE A 325 -30.77 3.46 10.20
C ILE A 325 -31.82 4.51 9.80
N GLY A 326 -33.10 4.18 9.99
CA GLY A 326 -34.22 5.09 9.75
C GLY A 326 -34.55 5.30 8.27
N LEU A 327 -35.84 5.36 7.96
CA LEU A 327 -36.39 6.00 6.77
C LEU A 327 -37.09 7.29 7.19
#